data_AF-A0A9R1NU69-F1
#
_entry.id   AF-A0A9R1NU69-F1
#
_cell.length_a   1.000
_cell.length_b   1.000
_cell.length_c   1.000
_cell.angle_alpha   90.00
_cell.angle_beta   90.00
_cell.angle_gamma   90.00
#
_symmetry.space_group_name_H-M   'P 1'
#
loop_
_entity.id
_entity.type
_entity.pdbx_description
1 polymer ?
#
loop_
_entity_poly.entity_id
_entity_poly.type
_entity_poly.pdbx_seq_one_letter_code
_entity_poly.pdbx_strand_id
1 'polypeptide(L)'
;MSAIAANCDVPVSVKCRIGVDDRDSYEELCTFVDKVVSKSPTRHFIIHARKALLSGLSPAENRKVPPLKYEYYYALLRDFPEVHFTLNGGLMTIEQVSASIRQGAHQVMVGRAAYNNPWNMLGHVDSEIYGMPTPCSSRRQILESYQVYGDSIIGQYGISRPNVRQLVKV
;
A
#
# COMPACT_ATOMS: atom_id res chain seq x y z
N MET A 1 -7.78 -15.55 -6.03
CA MET A 1 -7.47 -14.56 -7.09
C MET A 1 -8.25 -14.84 -8.36
N SER A 2 -8.14 -16.03 -8.98
CA SER A 2 -8.91 -16.37 -10.20
C SER A 2 -10.41 -16.10 -10.12
N ALA A 3 -11.10 -16.63 -9.11
CA ALA A 3 -12.54 -16.41 -8.95
C ALA A 3 -12.92 -14.92 -8.80
N ILE A 4 -12.10 -14.12 -8.12
CA ILE A 4 -12.34 -12.68 -7.98
C ILE A 4 -12.19 -12.01 -9.35
N ALA A 5 -11.06 -12.27 -10.03
CA ALA A 5 -10.77 -11.69 -11.33
C ALA A 5 -11.77 -12.10 -12.43
N ALA A 6 -12.35 -13.30 -12.35
CA ALA A 6 -13.37 -13.76 -13.28
C ALA A 6 -14.75 -13.08 -13.07
N ASN A 7 -14.94 -12.38 -11.95
CA ASN A 7 -16.20 -11.75 -11.57
C ASN A 7 -16.06 -10.22 -11.38
N CYS A 8 -14.99 -9.60 -11.89
CA CYS A 8 -14.85 -8.15 -11.89
C CYS A 8 -14.05 -7.67 -13.11
N ASP A 9 -14.43 -6.50 -13.63
CA ASP A 9 -13.76 -5.88 -14.79
C ASP A 9 -12.56 -5.01 -14.40
N VAL A 10 -12.23 -4.95 -13.10
CA VAL A 10 -11.11 -4.15 -12.56
C VAL A 10 -9.90 -5.02 -12.24
N PRO A 11 -8.67 -4.48 -12.32
CA PRO A 11 -7.46 -5.24 -11.97
C PRO A 11 -7.47 -5.76 -10.53
N VAL A 12 -7.14 -7.03 -10.35
CA VAL A 12 -7.00 -7.68 -9.03
C VAL A 12 -5.54 -7.76 -8.63
N SER A 13 -5.20 -7.18 -7.47
CA SER A 13 -3.86 -7.23 -6.87
C SER A 13 -3.83 -8.04 -5.57
N VAL A 14 -2.63 -8.38 -5.10
CA VAL A 14 -2.40 -9.07 -3.81
C VAL A 14 -1.54 -8.20 -2.91
N LYS A 15 -1.98 -7.92 -1.69
CA LYS A 15 -1.12 -7.34 -0.64
C LYS A 15 -0.78 -8.40 0.39
N CYS A 16 0.51 -8.70 0.54
CA CYS A 16 0.98 -9.75 1.46
C CYS A 16 2.16 -9.28 2.31
N ARG A 17 2.53 -10.12 3.28
CA ARG A 17 3.83 -10.08 3.97
C ARG A 17 4.77 -11.07 3.32
N ILE A 18 6.06 -10.91 3.55
CA ILE A 18 7.11 -11.78 3.00
C ILE A 18 7.15 -13.20 3.60
N GLY A 19 6.33 -13.49 4.60
CA GLY A 19 6.30 -14.78 5.28
C GLY A 19 5.48 -14.75 6.56
N VAL A 20 5.31 -15.92 7.18
CA VAL A 20 4.58 -16.11 8.43
C VAL A 20 5.28 -17.13 9.31
N ASP A 21 5.49 -16.78 10.59
CA ASP A 21 6.21 -17.62 11.56
C ASP A 21 7.51 -18.14 10.92
N ASP A 22 7.86 -19.42 11.04
CA ASP A 22 9.13 -19.93 10.49
C ASP A 22 9.11 -20.17 8.98
N ARG A 23 8.01 -19.84 8.29
CA ARG A 23 7.86 -19.88 6.83
C ARG A 23 8.06 -18.50 6.23
N ASP A 24 9.30 -18.02 6.29
CA ASP A 24 9.71 -16.69 5.80
C ASP A 24 10.97 -16.71 4.94
N SER A 25 11.25 -17.85 4.30
CA SER A 25 12.33 -17.93 3.32
C SER A 25 11.95 -17.22 2.01
N TYR A 26 12.96 -16.75 1.27
CA TYR A 26 12.74 -16.14 -0.04
C TYR A 26 12.14 -17.13 -1.05
N GLU A 27 12.56 -18.40 -1.00
CA GLU A 27 12.04 -19.46 -1.87
C GLU A 27 10.54 -19.71 -1.67
N GLU A 28 10.07 -19.70 -0.41
CA GLU A 28 8.64 -19.80 -0.11
C GLU A 28 7.85 -18.59 -0.65
N LEU A 29 8.42 -17.39 -0.57
CA LEU A 29 7.82 -16.19 -1.15
C LEU A 29 7.71 -16.28 -2.68
N CYS A 30 8.77 -16.74 -3.35
CA CYS A 30 8.75 -16.99 -4.80
C CYS A 30 7.71 -18.05 -5.17
N THR A 31 7.66 -19.17 -4.44
CA THR A 31 6.67 -20.22 -4.64
C THR A 31 5.24 -19.69 -4.49
N PHE A 32 5.00 -18.79 -3.53
CA PHE A 32 3.71 -18.14 -3.35
C PHE A 32 3.34 -17.27 -4.56
N VAL A 33 4.27 -16.42 -5.04
CA VAL A 33 4.06 -15.57 -6.20
C VAL A 33 3.75 -16.41 -7.44
N ASP A 34 4.58 -17.41 -7.74
CA ASP A 34 4.40 -18.31 -8.89
C ASP A 34 3.05 -19.02 -8.85
N LYS A 35 2.64 -19.53 -7.68
CA LYS A 35 1.34 -20.20 -7.52
C LYS A 35 0.15 -19.27 -7.80
N VAL A 36 0.26 -17.99 -7.47
CA VAL A 36 -0.80 -17.01 -7.77
C VAL A 36 -0.79 -16.64 -9.26
N VAL A 37 0.38 -16.41 -9.84
CA VAL A 37 0.57 -16.01 -11.25
C VAL A 37 0.16 -17.12 -12.21
N SER A 38 0.51 -18.37 -11.92
CA SER A 38 0.18 -19.55 -12.74
C SER A 38 -1.30 -19.92 -12.70
N LYS A 39 -2.02 -19.54 -11.64
CA LYS A 39 -3.43 -19.91 -11.43
C LYS A 39 -4.41 -18.77 -11.59
N SER A 40 -3.95 -17.56 -11.90
CA SER A 40 -4.82 -16.39 -12.04
C SER A 40 -4.19 -15.29 -12.90
N PRO A 41 -4.99 -14.36 -13.45
CA PRO A 41 -4.45 -13.22 -14.20
C PRO A 41 -3.84 -12.13 -13.31
N THR A 42 -3.81 -12.30 -11.98
CA THR A 42 -3.22 -11.30 -11.07
C THR A 42 -1.72 -11.16 -11.33
N ARG A 43 -1.28 -9.93 -11.61
CA ARG A 43 0.13 -9.57 -11.90
C ARG A 43 0.67 -8.45 -11.03
N HIS A 44 -0.06 -8.01 -10.00
CA HIS A 44 0.38 -6.94 -9.12
C HIS A 44 0.39 -7.36 -7.65
N PHE A 45 1.57 -7.27 -7.03
CA PHE A 45 1.79 -7.62 -5.63
C PHE A 45 2.32 -6.42 -4.84
N ILE A 46 1.70 -6.14 -3.70
CA ILE A 46 2.19 -5.18 -2.73
C ILE A 46 2.86 -5.95 -1.59
N ILE A 47 4.18 -5.85 -1.51
CA ILE A 47 5.01 -6.60 -0.59
C ILE A 47 5.27 -5.78 0.66
N HIS A 48 4.61 -6.12 1.76
CA HIS A 48 5.04 -5.63 3.07
C HIS A 48 6.30 -6.40 3.49
N ALA A 49 7.44 -5.72 3.50
CA ALA A 49 8.77 -6.32 3.70
C ALA A 49 9.07 -6.80 5.14
N ARG A 50 8.05 -7.18 5.92
CA ARG A 50 8.19 -7.84 7.23
C ARG A 50 7.39 -9.13 7.22
N LYS A 51 7.91 -10.19 7.84
CA LYS A 51 7.14 -11.41 8.15
C LYS A 51 6.03 -11.09 9.17
N ALA A 52 4.98 -11.90 9.21
CA ALA A 52 4.06 -11.94 10.36
C ALA A 52 4.57 -12.96 11.38
N LEU A 53 4.39 -12.65 12.66
CA LEU A 53 4.48 -13.61 13.76
C LEU A 53 3.07 -13.71 14.36
N LEU A 54 2.41 -14.85 14.19
CA LEU A 54 1.02 -15.03 14.65
C LEU A 54 0.93 -15.37 16.13
N SER A 55 2.02 -15.89 16.71
CA SER A 55 2.15 -16.13 18.13
C SER A 55 3.02 -15.05 18.79
N GLY A 56 2.64 -14.66 20.02
CA GLY A 56 3.47 -13.85 20.91
C GLY A 56 3.52 -12.34 20.63
N LEU A 57 3.04 -11.83 19.49
CA LEU A 57 3.03 -10.39 19.18
C LEU A 57 1.64 -9.85 18.85
N SER A 58 1.32 -8.66 19.37
CA SER A 58 0.14 -7.90 18.96
C SER A 58 0.24 -7.43 17.49
N PRO A 59 -0.88 -7.05 16.85
CA PRO A 59 -0.85 -6.47 15.51
C PRO A 59 0.04 -5.22 15.37
N ALA A 60 0.18 -4.44 16.45
CA ALA A 60 1.03 -3.26 16.47
C ALA A 60 2.52 -3.62 16.51
N GLU A 61 2.89 -4.57 17.37
CA GLU A 61 4.26 -5.11 17.47
C GLU A 61 4.67 -5.81 16.19
N ASN A 62 3.76 -6.55 15.55
CA ASN A 62 3.97 -7.16 14.25
C ASN A 62 4.39 -6.15 13.15
N ARG A 63 4.16 -4.84 13.34
CA ARG A 63 4.58 -3.79 12.40
C ARG A 63 5.88 -3.07 12.82
N LYS A 64 6.48 -3.45 13.96
CA LYS A 64 7.66 -2.80 14.55
C LYS A 64 8.78 -3.78 14.92
N VAL A 65 8.45 -4.99 15.34
CA VAL A 65 9.41 -5.97 15.88
C VAL A 65 10.11 -6.78 14.77
N PRO A 66 9.44 -7.52 13.86
CA PRO A 66 10.16 -8.33 12.87
C PRO A 66 10.91 -7.45 11.87
N PRO A 67 12.21 -7.64 11.60
CA PRO A 67 12.98 -6.72 10.77
C PRO A 67 12.42 -6.55 9.36
N LEU A 68 12.76 -5.43 8.74
CA LEU A 68 12.46 -5.21 7.31
C LEU A 68 13.50 -5.96 6.48
N LYS A 69 13.04 -6.69 5.46
CA LYS A 69 13.86 -7.36 4.46
C LYS A 69 13.54 -6.81 3.06
N TYR A 70 14.00 -5.59 2.75
CA TYR A 70 13.76 -4.97 1.43
C TYR A 70 14.47 -5.70 0.29
N GLU A 71 15.55 -6.41 0.60
CA GLU A 71 16.29 -7.24 -0.34
C GLU A 71 15.40 -8.30 -1.01
N TYR A 72 14.38 -8.82 -0.33
CA TYR A 72 13.43 -9.76 -0.93
C TYR A 72 12.57 -9.08 -1.99
N TYR A 73 12.15 -7.84 -1.76
CA TYR A 73 11.41 -7.07 -2.75
C TYR A 73 12.25 -6.81 -4.01
N TYR A 74 13.50 -6.39 -3.84
CA TYR A 74 14.39 -6.16 -4.99
C TYR A 74 14.77 -7.45 -5.72
N ALA A 75 14.88 -8.57 -5.00
CA ALA A 75 15.05 -9.88 -5.61
C ALA A 75 13.83 -10.28 -6.46
N LEU A 76 12.60 -10.04 -5.97
CA LEU A 76 11.38 -10.30 -6.74
C LEU A 76 11.33 -9.50 -8.05
N LEU A 77 11.74 -8.22 -8.02
CA LEU A 77 11.81 -7.40 -9.25
C LEU A 77 12.72 -8.01 -10.32
N ARG A 78 13.82 -8.66 -9.91
CA ARG A 78 14.76 -9.32 -10.82
C ARG A 78 14.23 -10.67 -11.29
N ASP A 79 13.66 -11.45 -10.38
CA ASP A 79 13.33 -12.85 -10.64
C ASP A 79 11.96 -13.01 -11.34
N PHE A 80 11.08 -12.00 -11.27
CA PHE A 80 9.76 -11.97 -11.91
C PHE A 80 9.54 -10.68 -12.71
N PRO A 81 10.26 -10.45 -13.82
CA PRO A 81 10.21 -9.21 -14.59
C PRO A 81 8.83 -8.92 -15.21
N GLU A 82 7.99 -9.93 -15.37
CA GLU A 82 6.61 -9.85 -15.87
C GLU A 82 5.56 -9.50 -14.80
N VAL A 83 5.98 -9.43 -13.53
CA VAL A 83 5.11 -9.14 -12.39
C VAL A 83 5.39 -7.74 -11.84
N HIS A 84 4.33 -6.98 -11.59
CA HIS A 84 4.43 -5.67 -10.95
C HIS A 84 4.52 -5.83 -9.43
N PHE A 85 5.46 -5.12 -8.82
CA PHE A 85 5.59 -5.08 -7.37
C PHE A 85 5.54 -3.65 -6.83
N THR A 86 4.94 -3.51 -5.64
CA THR A 86 4.94 -2.27 -4.84
C THR A 86 5.59 -2.54 -3.50
N LEU A 87 6.63 -1.77 -3.17
CA LEU A 87 7.32 -1.85 -1.89
C LEU A 87 6.45 -1.28 -0.76
N ASN A 88 6.36 -1.97 0.37
CA ASN A 88 5.66 -1.48 1.55
C ASN A 88 6.37 -1.82 2.87
N GLY A 89 6.17 -0.94 3.85
CA GLY A 89 6.50 -1.17 5.25
C GLY A 89 7.73 -0.39 5.71
N GLY A 90 7.59 0.47 6.72
CA GLY A 90 8.73 1.16 7.35
C GLY A 90 9.17 2.48 6.70
N LEU A 91 8.56 2.88 5.58
CA LEU A 91 8.79 4.16 4.93
C LEU A 91 8.00 5.26 5.66
N MET A 92 8.71 6.15 6.31
CA MET A 92 8.19 7.17 7.24
C MET A 92 8.31 8.60 6.70
N THR A 93 9.08 8.83 5.65
CA THR A 93 9.26 10.15 5.04
C THR A 93 9.25 10.07 3.51
N ILE A 94 9.00 11.20 2.86
CA ILE A 94 9.00 11.29 1.39
C ILE A 94 10.41 11.03 0.82
N GLU A 95 11.46 11.44 1.52
CA GLU A 95 12.84 11.21 1.10
C GLU A 95 13.18 9.71 1.05
N GLN A 96 12.64 8.93 2.00
CA GLN A 96 12.80 7.48 1.99
C GLN A 96 12.05 6.82 0.83
N VAL A 97 10.89 7.38 0.44
CA VAL A 97 10.15 6.95 -0.75
C VAL A 97 10.96 7.25 -2.00
N SER A 98 11.42 8.49 -2.19
CA SER A 98 12.24 8.90 -3.33
C SER A 98 13.54 8.10 -3.41
N ALA A 99 14.17 7.81 -2.27
CA ALA A 99 15.37 6.97 -2.22
C ALA A 99 15.09 5.53 -2.68
N SER A 100 13.95 4.95 -2.28
CA SER A 100 13.54 3.61 -2.72
C SER A 100 13.27 3.56 -4.22
N ILE A 101 12.61 4.59 -4.77
CA ILE A 101 12.37 4.71 -6.22
C ILE A 101 13.70 4.83 -6.97
N ARG A 102 14.63 5.69 -6.51
CA ARG A 102 15.98 5.80 -7.09
C ARG A 102 16.77 4.50 -7.04
N GLN A 103 16.54 3.67 -6.03
CA GLN A 103 17.16 2.34 -5.90
C GLN A 103 16.55 1.31 -6.86
N GLY A 104 15.42 1.62 -7.51
CA GLY A 104 14.79 0.77 -8.51
C GLY A 104 13.42 0.23 -8.09
N ALA A 105 12.84 0.68 -6.97
CA ALA A 105 11.47 0.31 -6.64
C ALA A 105 10.49 0.91 -7.67
N HIS A 106 9.76 0.06 -8.39
CA HIS A 106 8.76 0.50 -9.37
C HIS A 106 7.65 1.35 -8.73
N GLN A 107 7.19 0.95 -7.53
CA GLN A 107 6.14 1.65 -6.80
C GLN A 107 6.37 1.53 -5.30
N VAL A 108 5.83 2.49 -4.54
CA VAL A 108 5.93 2.51 -3.08
C VAL A 108 4.56 2.79 -2.46
N MET A 109 4.17 1.95 -1.49
CA MET A 109 2.96 2.14 -0.70
C MET A 109 3.31 2.60 0.71
N VAL A 110 2.66 3.67 1.15
CA VAL A 110 2.86 4.28 2.46
C VAL A 110 1.58 4.15 3.30
N GLY A 111 1.74 3.77 4.57
CA GLY A 111 0.63 3.56 5.50
C GLY A 111 0.68 4.52 6.69
N ARG A 112 1.31 4.09 7.78
CA ARG A 112 1.35 4.85 9.05
C ARG A 112 1.87 6.28 8.91
N ALA A 113 2.82 6.54 8.02
CA ALA A 113 3.36 7.89 7.82
C ALA A 113 2.29 8.84 7.25
N ALA A 114 1.52 8.36 6.26
CA ALA A 114 0.40 9.10 5.70
C ALA A 114 -0.69 9.37 6.75
N TYR A 115 -0.92 8.45 7.68
CA TYR A 115 -1.90 8.63 8.74
C TYR A 115 -1.40 9.57 9.86
N ASN A 116 -0.18 9.35 10.37
CA ASN A 116 0.34 10.07 11.52
C ASN A 116 0.83 11.49 11.17
N ASN A 117 1.30 11.70 9.94
CA ASN A 117 1.83 12.97 9.48
C ASN A 117 1.48 13.21 8.00
N PRO A 118 0.18 13.37 7.67
CA PRO A 118 -0.31 13.42 6.29
C PRO A 118 0.32 14.55 5.50
N TRP A 119 0.47 15.74 6.08
CA TRP A 119 1.03 16.88 5.37
C TRP A 119 2.49 16.63 4.95
N ASN A 120 3.36 16.25 5.88
CA ASN A 120 4.77 16.08 5.56
C ASN A 120 5.01 14.85 4.65
N MET A 121 4.13 13.86 4.70
CA MET A 121 4.24 12.65 3.89
C MET A 121 3.64 12.82 2.48
N LEU A 122 2.47 13.45 2.37
CA LEU A 122 1.66 13.48 1.14
C LEU A 122 1.62 14.86 0.47
N GLY A 123 1.82 15.95 1.22
CA GLY A 123 1.65 17.32 0.72
C GLY A 123 2.62 17.71 -0.40
N HIS A 124 3.70 16.95 -0.58
CA HIS A 124 4.73 17.20 -1.60
C HIS A 124 4.87 16.04 -2.60
N VAL A 125 3.99 15.04 -2.57
CA VAL A 125 4.11 13.86 -3.45
C VAL A 125 3.98 14.24 -4.93
N ASP A 126 3.06 15.14 -5.27
CA ASP A 126 2.88 15.59 -6.66
C ASP A 126 4.19 16.17 -7.23
N SER A 127 4.85 17.05 -6.48
CA SER A 127 6.08 17.70 -6.94
C SER A 127 7.30 16.80 -6.84
N GLU A 128 7.52 16.13 -5.71
CA GLU A 128 8.76 15.39 -5.42
C GLU A 128 8.82 14.01 -6.09
N ILE A 129 7.66 13.40 -6.36
CA ILE A 129 7.58 12.04 -6.94
C ILE A 129 7.10 12.10 -8.39
N TYR A 130 6.09 12.91 -8.69
CA TYR A 130 5.48 12.95 -10.02
C TYR A 130 5.93 14.15 -10.88
N GLY A 131 6.68 15.11 -10.33
CA GLY A 131 7.09 16.32 -11.05
C GLY A 131 5.90 17.22 -11.45
N MET A 132 4.78 17.10 -10.75
CA MET A 132 3.54 17.83 -11.01
C MET A 132 3.36 19.00 -10.04
N PRO A 133 2.63 20.07 -10.44
CA PRO A 133 2.30 21.15 -9.53
C PRO A 133 1.47 20.66 -8.34
N THR A 134 1.82 21.10 -7.13
CA THR A 134 1.01 20.81 -5.94
C THR A 134 -0.25 21.67 -5.93
N PRO A 135 -1.46 21.08 -5.86
CA PRO A 135 -2.72 21.81 -5.97
C PRO A 135 -3.05 22.64 -4.71
N CYS A 136 -2.44 22.32 -3.56
CA CYS A 136 -2.62 23.04 -2.30
C CYS A 136 -1.26 23.48 -1.75
N SER A 137 -1.10 24.76 -1.50
CA SER A 137 0.15 25.32 -0.98
C SER A 137 0.18 25.40 0.55
N SER A 138 -0.93 25.12 1.25
CA SER A 138 -0.97 25.14 2.71
C SER A 138 -1.97 24.15 3.34
N ARG A 139 -1.71 23.80 4.61
CA ARG A 139 -2.63 23.00 5.45
C ARG A 139 -4.00 23.68 5.58
N ARG A 140 -4.05 25.01 5.58
CA ARG A 140 -5.29 25.79 5.69
C ARG A 140 -6.20 25.56 4.48
N GLN A 141 -5.67 25.66 3.27
CA GLN A 141 -6.43 25.41 2.03
C GLN A 141 -7.00 23.99 1.97
N ILE A 142 -6.25 23.00 2.47
CA ILE A 142 -6.76 21.62 2.58
C ILE A 142 -7.95 21.56 3.54
N LEU A 143 -7.86 22.20 4.71
CA LEU A 143 -8.95 22.19 5.70
C LEU A 143 -10.20 22.92 5.17
N GLU A 144 -10.02 24.03 4.45
CA GLU A 144 -11.13 24.75 3.78
C GLU A 144 -11.82 23.85 2.75
N SER A 145 -11.04 23.16 1.92
CA SER A 145 -11.59 22.20 0.94
C SER A 145 -12.26 20.99 1.62
N TYR A 146 -11.66 20.52 2.73
CA TYR A 146 -12.19 19.40 3.51
C TYR A 146 -13.51 19.75 4.22
N GLN A 147 -13.69 20.99 4.65
CA GLN A 147 -14.97 21.46 5.19
C GLN A 147 -16.08 21.35 4.15
N VAL A 148 -15.85 21.84 2.93
CA VAL A 148 -16.82 21.75 1.82
C VAL A 148 -17.17 20.29 1.51
N TYR A 149 -16.17 19.41 1.49
CA TYR A 149 -16.39 17.97 1.34
C TYR A 149 -17.21 17.40 2.50
N GLY A 150 -16.90 17.76 3.75
CA GLY A 150 -17.64 17.35 4.93
C GLY A 150 -19.12 17.74 4.87
N ASP A 151 -19.40 18.98 4.50
CA ASP A 151 -20.76 19.50 4.32
C ASP A 151 -21.51 18.73 3.22
N SER A 152 -20.84 18.41 2.11
CA SER A 152 -21.43 17.58 1.04
C SER A 152 -21.77 16.17 1.51
N ILE A 153 -20.89 15.53 2.28
CA ILE A 153 -21.12 14.18 2.81
C ILE A 153 -22.29 14.18 3.81
N ILE A 154 -22.37 15.20 4.67
CA ILE A 154 -23.49 15.37 5.59
C ILE A 154 -24.79 15.63 4.81
N GLY A 155 -24.76 16.45 3.76
CA GLY A 155 -25.92 16.68 2.90
C GLY A 155 -26.43 15.41 2.22
N GLN A 156 -25.52 14.52 1.80
CA GLN A 156 -25.87 13.28 1.11
C GLN A 156 -26.34 12.16 2.05
N TYR A 157 -25.68 12.00 3.21
CA TYR A 157 -25.89 10.84 4.09
C TYR A 157 -26.45 11.17 5.48
N GLY A 158 -26.65 12.45 5.78
CA GLY A 158 -27.00 12.94 7.10
C GLY A 158 -25.79 13.05 8.03
N ILE A 159 -26.04 13.42 9.29
CA ILE A 159 -25.00 13.66 10.30
C ILE A 159 -24.32 12.35 10.76
N SER A 160 -24.97 11.21 10.52
CA SER A 160 -24.44 9.90 10.88
C SER A 160 -23.50 9.38 9.81
N ARG A 161 -22.41 8.74 10.23
CA ARG A 161 -21.46 8.09 9.30
C ARG A 161 -22.20 7.01 8.49
N PRO A 162 -22.19 7.08 7.14
CA PRO A 162 -22.86 6.08 6.33
C PRO A 162 -22.21 4.71 6.51
N ASN A 163 -23.03 3.67 6.54
CA ASN A 163 -22.55 2.29 6.54
C ASN A 163 -22.19 1.83 5.12
N VAL A 164 -21.46 0.72 5.01
CA VAL A 164 -20.99 0.18 3.72
C VAL A 164 -22.14 -0.06 2.74
N ARG A 165 -23.32 -0.49 3.19
CA ARG A 165 -24.46 -0.72 2.28
C ARG A 165 -24.98 0.58 1.68
N GLN A 166 -24.85 1.71 2.37
CA GLN A 166 -25.22 3.03 1.85
C GLN A 166 -24.20 3.53 0.83
N LEU A 167 -22.91 3.17 1.00
CA LEU A 167 -21.83 3.58 0.10
C LEU A 167 -21.76 2.75 -1.19
N VAL A 168 -22.22 1.49 -1.16
CA VAL A 168 -22.12 0.54 -2.29
C VAL A 168 -23.40 0.52 -3.14
N LYS A 169 -24.47 1.21 -2.73
CA LYS A 169 -25.62 1.50 -3.59
C LYS A 169 -25.26 2.64 -4.55
N VAL A 170 -24.45 2.33 -5.55
CA VAL A 170 -24.28 3.15 -6.76
C VAL A 170 -24.72 2.31 -7.95
#